data_AF-A0A9W4LV79-F1
#
_entry.id   AF-A0A9W4LV79-F1
#
_cell.length_a   1.000
_cell.length_b   1.000
_cell.length_c   1.000
_cell.angle_alpha   90.00
_cell.angle_beta   90.00
_cell.angle_gamma   90.00
#
_symmetry.space_group_name_H-M   'P 1'
#
loop_
_entity.id
_entity.type
_entity.pdbx_description
1 polymer ?
#
loop_
_entity_poly.entity_id
_entity_poly.type
_entity_poly.pdbx_seq_one_letter_code
_entity_poly.pdbx_strand_id
1 'polypeptide(L)' 'MVIFRFAPIHEPPPAIRGDGVYLRVPQMSDHAAWATLREESRAFLEPWEPIWPSDDLTKAAFRRRVRRY' A
#
# COMPACT_ATOMS: atom_id res chain seq x y z
N MET A 1 6.94 6.00 -34.80
CA MET A 1 7.23 7.00 -33.76
C MET A 1 6.82 6.39 -32.42
N VAL A 2 7.79 5.99 -31.58
CA VAL A 2 7.52 5.36 -30.28
C VAL A 2 7.57 6.44 -29.22
N ILE A 3 6.46 6.66 -28.52
CA ILE A 3 6.40 7.60 -27.40
C ILE A 3 6.80 6.83 -26.14
N PHE A 4 8.05 6.98 -25.72
CA PHE A 4 8.45 6.60 -24.36
C PHE A 4 7.89 7.64 -23.40
N ARG A 5 6.82 7.30 -22.68
CA ARG A 5 6.41 8.08 -21.52
C ARG A 5 7.42 7.83 -20.40
N PHE A 6 8.44 8.67 -20.31
CA PHE A 6 9.18 8.84 -19.07
C PHE A 6 8.24 9.53 -18.09
N ALA A 7 7.61 8.75 -17.22
CA ALA A 7 7.10 9.31 -15.99
C ALA A 7 8.34 9.86 -15.23
N PRO A 8 8.32 11.10 -14.73
CA PRO A 8 9.39 11.55 -13.85
C PRO A 8 9.49 10.55 -12.70
N ILE A 9 10.70 10.07 -12.43
CA ILE A 9 11.00 9.37 -11.20
C ILE A 9 10.79 10.42 -10.10
N HIS A 10 9.58 10.50 -9.56
CA HIS A 10 9.35 11.27 -8.35
C HIS A 10 10.17 10.58 -7.27
N GLU A 11 11.19 11.28 -6.78
CA GLU A 11 11.85 10.86 -5.55
C GLU A 11 10.76 10.76 -4.48
N PRO A 12 10.59 9.60 -3.82
CA PRO A 12 9.53 9.44 -2.84
C PRO A 12 9.73 10.50 -1.75
N PRO A 13 8.65 11.15 -1.26
CA PRO A 13 8.76 12.11 -0.19
C PRO A 13 9.56 11.53 0.98
N PRO A 14 10.39 12.37 1.64
CA PRO A 14 11.25 11.91 2.71
C PRO A 14 10.44 11.26 3.82
N ALA A 15 11.00 10.19 4.41
CA ALA A 15 10.35 9.51 5.51
C ALA A 15 10.20 10.44 6.72
N ILE A 16 8.99 10.50 7.27
CA ILE A 16 8.70 11.26 8.51
C ILE A 16 9.13 10.38 9.68
N ARG A 17 9.89 10.93 10.64
CA ARG A 17 10.36 10.21 11.82
C ARG A 17 9.71 10.76 13.08
N GLY A 18 9.34 9.86 13.99
CA GLY A 18 8.94 10.16 15.37
C GLY A 18 9.70 9.26 16.35
N ASP A 19 9.24 9.21 17.59
CA ASP A 19 9.90 8.42 18.63
C ASP A 19 9.63 6.92 18.43
N GLY A 20 10.65 6.21 17.93
CA GLY A 20 10.58 4.76 17.68
C GLY A 20 9.76 4.35 16.44
N VAL A 21 9.22 5.31 15.69
CA VAL A 21 8.39 5.07 14.52
C VAL A 21 8.79 5.95 13.35
N TYR A 22 8.58 5.45 12.13
CA TYR A 22 8.76 6.22 10.92
C TYR A 22 7.65 5.92 9.91
N LEU A 23 7.32 6.91 9.10
CA LEU A 23 6.35 6.81 8.02
C LEU A 23 7.08 7.00 6.70
N ARG A 24 6.81 6.09 5.75
CA ARG A 24 7.32 6.16 4.38
C ARG A 24 6.23 5.79 3.40
N VAL A 25 6.44 6.12 2.13
CA VAL A 25 5.59 5.67 1.04
C VAL A 25 5.55 4.13 1.02
N PRO A 26 4.36 3.52 0.81
CA PRO A 26 4.25 2.08 0.68
C PRO A 26 4.97 1.59 -0.57
N GLN A 27 5.62 0.43 -0.47
CA GLN A 27 6.36 -0.20 -1.55
C GLN A 27 5.75 -1.56 -1.88
N MET A 28 6.07 -2.08 -3.07
CA MET A 28 5.53 -3.39 -3.48
C MET A 28 6.07 -4.57 -2.67
N SER A 29 7.25 -4.41 -2.07
CA SER A 29 7.83 -5.35 -1.11
C SER A 29 6.99 -5.50 0.16
N ASP A 30 6.17 -4.52 0.50
CA ASP A 30 5.37 -4.52 1.74
C ASP A 30 4.14 -5.43 1.66
N HIS A 31 3.79 -5.92 0.46
CA HIS A 31 2.55 -6.66 0.23
C HIS A 31 2.36 -7.83 1.20
N ALA A 32 3.38 -8.65 1.40
CA ALA A 32 3.27 -9.85 2.23
C ALA A 32 2.99 -9.50 3.69
N ALA A 33 3.80 -8.61 4.28
CA ALA A 33 3.62 -8.17 5.66
C ALA A 33 2.29 -7.44 5.87
N TRP A 34 1.91 -6.58 4.93
CA TRP A 34 0.63 -5.87 4.95
C TRP A 34 -0.57 -6.82 4.89
N ALA A 35 -0.54 -7.80 3.99
CA ALA A 35 -1.63 -8.75 3.80
C ALA A 35 -1.84 -9.63 5.04
N THR A 36 -0.76 -10.17 5.60
CA THR A 36 -0.82 -10.98 6.84
C THR A 36 -1.38 -10.18 8.00
N LEU A 37 -0.86 -8.98 8.26
CA LEU A 37 -1.33 -8.15 9.37
C LEU A 37 -2.82 -7.80 9.22
N ARG A 38 -3.26 -7.51 7.99
CA ARG A 38 -4.64 -7.14 7.69
C ARG A 38 -5.60 -8.33 7.79
N GLU A 39 -5.15 -9.52 7.43
CA GLU A 39 -5.92 -10.76 7.61
C GLU A 39 -6.12 -11.08 9.10
N GLU A 40 -5.04 -11.01 9.89
CA GLU A 40 -5.09 -11.20 11.35
C GLU A 40 -5.99 -10.16 12.04
N SER A 41 -6.00 -8.93 11.53
CA SER A 41 -6.79 -7.82 12.07
C SER A 41 -8.24 -7.77 11.55
N ARG A 42 -8.66 -8.70 10.68
CA ARG A 42 -9.94 -8.61 9.96
C ARG A 42 -11.14 -8.46 10.89
N ALA A 43 -11.23 -9.28 11.94
CA ALA A 43 -12.35 -9.24 12.88
C ALA A 43 -12.44 -7.90 13.65
N PHE A 44 -11.30 -7.24 13.86
CA PHE A 44 -11.25 -5.92 14.49
C PHE A 44 -11.64 -4.80 13.51
N LEU A 45 -11.27 -4.95 12.23
CA LEU A 45 -11.45 -3.93 11.20
C LEU A 45 -12.83 -3.96 10.55
N GLU A 46 -13.50 -5.11 10.52
CA GLU A 46 -14.81 -5.30 9.89
C GLU A 46 -15.90 -4.28 10.31
N PRO A 47 -16.02 -3.87 11.59
CA PRO A 47 -16.98 -2.84 11.98
C PRO A 47 -16.69 -1.45 11.41
N TRP A 48 -15.43 -1.17 11.08
CA TRP A 48 -14.94 0.15 10.63
C TRP A 48 -14.76 0.25 9.12
N GLU A 49 -14.65 -0.89 8.44
CA GLU A 49 -14.46 -1.00 7.00
C GLU A 49 -15.67 -1.75 6.39
N PRO A 50 -16.73 -1.05 5.97
CA PRO A 50 -18.02 -1.66 5.62
C PRO A 50 -17.96 -2.56 4.38
N ILE A 51 -16.86 -2.55 3.62
CA ILE A 51 -16.69 -3.35 2.41
C ILE A 51 -15.31 -4.01 2.44
N TRP A 52 -15.30 -5.34 2.43
CA TRP A 52 -14.11 -6.18 2.22
C TRP A 52 -14.20 -6.88 0.88
N PRO A 53 -13.60 -6.32 -0.19
CA PRO A 53 -13.55 -6.98 -1.49
C PRO A 53 -12.87 -8.35 -1.37
N SER A 54 -13.34 -9.33 -2.12
CA SER A 54 -12.70 -10.66 -2.16
C SER A 54 -11.26 -10.61 -2.69
N ASP A 55 -10.90 -9.55 -3.42
CA ASP A 55 -9.55 -9.34 -3.93
C ASP A 55 -8.69 -8.40 -3.06
N ASP A 56 -9.16 -7.97 -1.87
CA ASP A 56 -8.50 -6.91 -1.09
C ASP A 56 -7.05 -7.26 -0.74
N LEU A 57 -6.80 -8.52 -0.38
CA LEU A 57 -5.49 -9.03 0.01
C LEU A 57 -4.60 -9.43 -1.18
N THR A 58 -5.10 -9.31 -2.41
CA THR A 58 -4.34 -9.70 -3.60
C THR A 58 -3.24 -8.69 -3.92
N LYS A 59 -2.15 -9.17 -4.53
CA LYS A 59 -1.08 -8.31 -5.07
C LYS A 59 -1.61 -7.25 -6.05
N ALA A 60 -2.66 -7.57 -6.81
CA ALA A 60 -3.26 -6.65 -7.77
C ALA A 60 -3.97 -5.48 -7.08
N ALA A 61 -4.80 -5.75 -6.08
CA ALA A 61 -5.45 -4.71 -5.28
C ALA A 61 -4.44 -3.85 -4.54
N PHE A 62 -3.44 -4.47 -3.92
CA PHE A 62 -2.37 -3.74 -3.23
C PHE A 62 -1.57 -2.84 -4.20
N ARG A 63 -1.26 -3.31 -5.42
CA ARG A 63 -0.62 -2.48 -6.45
C ARG A 63 -1.48 -1.27 -6.83
N ARG A 64 -2.80 -1.42 -6.93
CA ARG A 64 -3.71 -0.28 -7.18
C ARG A 64 -3.67 0.74 -6.04
N ARG A 65 -3.58 0.27 -4.78
CA ARG A 65 -3.42 1.14 -3.60
C ARG A 65 -2.09 1.88 -3.64
N VAL A 66 -0.97 1.18 -3.86
CA VAL A 66 0.37 1.80 -3.92
C VAL A 66 0.49 2.83 -5.04
N ARG A 67 -0.15 2.60 -6.20
CA ARG A 67 -0.15 3.59 -7.30
C ARG A 67 -0.98 4.83 -7.05
N ARG A 68 -1.91 4.80 -6.09
CA ARG A 68 -2.77 5.94 -5.78
C ARG A 68 -2.07 6.98 -4.90
N TYR A 69 -1.05 6.55 -4.16
CA TYR A 69 -0.25 7.38 -3.25
C TYR A 69 1.12 7.68 -3.85
#